data_AF-A0A951IJD1-F1
#
_entry.id   AF-A0A951IJD1-F1
#
_cell.length_a   1.000
_cell.length_b   1.000
_cell.length_c   1.000
_cell.angle_alpha   90.00
_cell.angle_beta   90.00
_cell.angle_gamma   90.00
#
_symmetry.space_group_name_H-M   'P 1'
#
loop_
_entity.id
_entity.type
_entity.pdbx_description
1 polymer ?
#
loop_
_entity_poly.entity_id
_entity_poly.type
_entity_poly.pdbx_seq_one_letter_code
_entity_poly.pdbx_strand_id
1 'polypeptide(L)'
;MSTVANGRVFIIAAWFGLSMIPVMQARSEDAPLPPNTLPCDAFTKKSDGTWFATRPVTFDVGSAKNLNLDGGAITPKSQVLGGVDLYVLLDAKCGKTPA
;
A
#
# COMPACT_ATOMS: atom_id res chain seq x y z
N MET A 1 52.64 -43.36 3.41
CA MET A 1 52.18 -42.50 4.53
C MET A 1 50.68 -42.71 4.68
N SER A 2 50.27 -43.24 5.85
CA SER A 2 48.94 -43.30 6.53
C SER A 2 47.65 -43.30 5.66
N THR A 3 46.83 -44.37 5.55
CA THR A 3 45.92 -45.08 6.49
C THR A 3 44.68 -44.30 6.99
N VAL A 4 43.51 -44.98 6.98
CA VAL A 4 42.24 -44.80 7.74
C VAL A 4 41.22 -43.82 7.12
N ALA A 5 40.10 -44.23 6.50
CA ALA A 5 38.88 -44.93 6.96
C ALA A 5 37.85 -44.06 7.72
N ASN A 6 36.58 -44.24 7.33
CA ASN A 6 35.38 -44.17 8.15
C ASN A 6 35.14 -42.96 9.08
N GLY A 7 34.05 -42.25 8.77
CA GLY A 7 33.06 -41.86 9.75
C GLY A 7 33.42 -40.71 10.69
N ARG A 8 32.63 -39.65 10.62
CA ARG A 8 31.92 -39.09 11.79
C ARG A 8 31.09 -37.89 11.34
N VAL A 9 29.78 -38.15 11.28
CA VAL A 9 28.74 -37.15 11.47
C VAL A 9 29.04 -36.44 12.79
N PHE A 10 29.48 -35.19 12.73
CA PHE A 10 29.51 -34.30 13.89
C PHE A 10 28.27 -33.41 13.80
N ILE A 11 27.15 -33.94 14.28
CA ILE A 11 26.03 -33.14 14.77
C ILE A 11 26.57 -32.41 16.00
N ILE A 12 26.92 -31.14 15.82
CA ILE A 12 27.19 -30.24 16.93
C ILE A 12 25.84 -29.84 17.52
N ALA A 13 25.44 -30.60 18.53
CA ALA A 13 24.27 -30.32 19.34
C ALA A 13 24.54 -29.16 20.30
N ALA A 14 23.72 -28.12 20.15
CA ALA A 14 23.16 -27.26 21.19
C ALA A 14 24.11 -26.64 22.23
N TRP A 15 24.43 -25.35 22.01
CA TRP A 15 24.57 -24.39 23.11
C TRP A 15 23.51 -23.30 22.93
N PHE A 16 22.75 -23.06 23.99
CA PHE A 16 21.64 -22.15 24.08
C PHE A 16 22.04 -20.71 23.75
N GLY A 17 21.24 -20.05 22.90
CA GLY A 17 21.41 -18.63 22.58
C GLY A 17 20.31 -18.14 21.66
N LEU A 18 19.13 -17.94 22.22
CA LEU A 18 18.08 -17.00 21.82
C LEU A 18 18.44 -16.10 20.61
N SER A 19 18.23 -16.56 19.39
CA SER A 19 18.20 -15.68 18.23
C SER A 19 16.75 -15.50 17.84
N MET A 20 16.05 -14.64 18.60
CA MET A 20 14.86 -13.98 18.10
C MET A 20 15.30 -13.24 16.84
N ILE A 21 15.07 -13.83 15.67
CA ILE A 21 15.17 -13.12 14.41
C ILE A 21 14.08 -12.06 14.53
N PRO A 22 14.42 -10.75 14.63
CA PRO A 22 13.38 -9.76 14.55
C PRO A 22 12.79 -9.96 13.15
N VAL A 23 11.54 -10.41 13.11
CA VAL A 23 10.69 -10.20 11.93
C VAL A 23 10.69 -8.69 11.79
N MET A 24 11.58 -8.20 10.93
CA MET A 24 11.62 -6.81 10.51
C MET A 24 10.33 -6.64 9.71
N GLN A 25 9.25 -6.43 10.44
CA GLN A 25 7.95 -6.11 9.91
C GLN A 25 8.18 -4.74 9.30
N ALA A 26 8.46 -4.71 8.00
CA ALA A 26 8.40 -3.51 7.21
C ALA A 26 6.99 -2.97 7.45
N ARG A 27 6.90 -2.03 8.40
CA ARG A 27 5.76 -1.14 8.49
C ARG A 27 5.78 -0.51 7.11
N SER A 28 4.82 -0.87 6.27
CA SER A 28 4.57 -0.14 5.03
C SER A 28 4.35 1.29 5.49
N GLU A 29 5.41 2.07 5.50
CA GLU A 29 5.38 3.49 5.71
C GLU A 29 4.58 3.95 4.50
N ASP A 30 3.29 4.13 4.73
CA ASP A 30 2.32 4.72 3.82
C ASP A 30 3.04 5.93 3.22
N ALA A 31 3.57 5.76 2.00
CA ALA A 31 4.39 6.78 1.37
C ALA A 31 3.56 8.06 1.40
N PRO A 32 4.10 9.19 1.92
CA PRO A 32 3.29 10.35 2.22
C PRO A 32 2.52 10.77 0.97
N LEU A 33 1.20 10.58 1.01
CA LEU A 33 0.31 10.91 -0.10
C LEU A 33 0.45 12.42 -0.38
N PRO A 34 0.45 12.83 -1.65
CA PRO A 34 0.55 14.24 -1.97
C PRO A 34 -0.61 15.01 -1.33
N PRO A 35 -0.37 16.26 -0.87
CA PRO A 35 -1.41 17.08 -0.29
C PRO A 35 -2.55 17.28 -1.29
N ASN A 36 -3.78 17.04 -0.85
CA ASN A 36 -4.95 17.01 -1.75
C ASN A 36 -6.21 17.58 -1.08
N THR A 37 -7.07 18.19 -1.90
CA THR A 37 -8.33 18.80 -1.46
C THR A 37 -9.55 17.94 -1.77
N LEU A 38 -9.34 16.64 -2.01
CA LEU A 38 -10.40 15.69 -2.38
C LEU A 38 -11.57 15.67 -1.37
N PRO A 39 -12.81 16.00 -1.80
CA PRO A 39 -13.99 15.90 -0.95
C PRO A 39 -14.51 14.46 -0.91
N CYS A 40 -14.27 13.73 0.18
CA CYS A 40 -14.65 12.31 0.30
C CYS A 40 -16.17 12.07 0.21
N ASP A 41 -16.99 13.07 0.54
CA ASP A 41 -18.45 13.03 0.42
C ASP A 41 -18.94 12.95 -1.04
N ALA A 42 -18.12 13.38 -2.00
CA ALA A 42 -18.42 13.29 -3.42
C ALA A 42 -18.07 11.93 -4.05
N PHE A 43 -17.38 11.06 -3.30
CA PHE A 43 -16.97 9.75 -3.79
C PHE A 43 -17.62 8.65 -2.96
N THR A 44 -18.05 7.58 -3.63
CA THR A 44 -18.61 6.41 -2.98
C THR A 44 -17.91 5.16 -3.50
N LYS A 45 -17.41 4.34 -2.58
CA LYS A 45 -16.87 3.02 -2.92
C LYS A 45 -18.03 2.04 -3.08
N LYS A 46 -18.12 1.41 -4.25
CA LYS A 46 -19.08 0.35 -4.51
C LYS A 46 -18.60 -0.98 -3.90
N SER A 47 -19.53 -1.92 -3.77
CA SER A 47 -19.26 -3.26 -3.20
C SER A 47 -18.29 -4.11 -4.04
N ASP A 48 -18.16 -3.81 -5.33
CA ASP A 48 -17.17 -4.40 -6.24
C ASP A 48 -15.74 -3.86 -6.00
N GLY A 49 -15.58 -2.88 -5.11
CA GLY A 49 -14.32 -2.22 -4.81
C GLY A 49 -13.99 -1.05 -5.72
N THR A 50 -14.86 -0.71 -6.68
CA THR A 50 -14.70 0.43 -7.60
C THR A 50 -15.14 1.73 -6.91
N TRP A 51 -14.38 2.81 -7.09
CA TRP A 51 -14.79 4.13 -6.63
C TRP A 51 -15.69 4.81 -7.66
N PHE A 52 -16.67 5.57 -7.22
CA PHE A 52 -17.57 6.30 -8.11
C PHE A 52 -17.74 7.73 -7.63
N ALA A 53 -17.53 8.69 -8.55
CA ALA A 53 -17.86 10.09 -8.28
C ALA A 53 -19.37 10.30 -8.48
N THR A 54 -20.07 10.69 -7.41
CA THR A 54 -21.53 10.86 -7.41
C THR A 54 -21.97 12.18 -8.04
N ARG A 55 -21.05 13.14 -8.15
CA ARG A 55 -21.26 14.49 -8.67
C ARG A 55 -19.97 15.02 -9.29
N PRO A 56 -20.05 15.97 -10.23
CA PRO A 56 -18.89 16.71 -10.69
C PRO A 56 -18.18 17.40 -9.53
N VAL A 57 -16.85 17.24 -9.44
CA VAL A 57 -16.02 17.88 -8.42
C VAL A 57 -14.70 18.35 -8.96
N THR A 58 -14.30 19.53 -8.49
CA THR A 58 -12.98 20.10 -8.73
C THR A 58 -12.12 19.95 -7.48
N PHE A 59 -10.92 19.42 -7.63
CA PHE A 59 -9.99 19.23 -6.53
C PHE A 59 -8.53 19.36 -6.99
N ASP A 60 -7.63 19.39 -6.01
CA ASP A 60 -6.19 19.49 -6.22
C ASP A 60 -5.50 18.24 -5.69
N VAL A 61 -4.43 17.82 -6.36
CA VAL A 61 -3.54 16.71 -5.95
C VAL A 61 -2.10 17.10 -6.16
N GLY A 62 -1.37 17.33 -5.06
CA GLY A 62 0.03 17.76 -5.09
C GLY A 62 0.19 19.04 -5.91
N SER A 63 1.01 18.96 -6.96
CA SER A 63 1.25 20.04 -7.91
C SER A 63 0.17 20.20 -8.97
N ALA A 64 -0.71 19.21 -9.15
CA ALA A 64 -1.83 19.28 -10.08
C ALA A 64 -3.00 20.00 -9.41
N LYS A 65 -3.46 21.11 -10.01
CA LYS A 65 -4.51 21.98 -9.48
C LYS A 65 -5.71 22.04 -10.44
N ASN A 66 -6.89 22.34 -9.92
CA ASN A 66 -8.14 22.46 -10.67
C ASN A 66 -8.49 21.23 -11.51
N LEU A 67 -8.27 20.04 -10.95
CA LEU A 67 -8.65 18.79 -11.58
C LEU A 67 -10.16 18.63 -11.49
N ASN A 68 -10.83 18.63 -12.65
CA ASN A 68 -12.27 18.39 -12.72
C ASN A 68 -12.54 16.92 -13.03
N LEU A 69 -13.46 16.33 -12.27
CA LEU A 69 -13.99 14.99 -12.50
C LEU A 69 -15.51 15.08 -12.59
N ASP A 70 -16.04 14.90 -13.79
CA ASP A 70 -17.46 15.06 -14.10
C ASP A 70 -18.34 13.84 -13.69
N GLY A 71 -17.75 12.87 -13.00
CA GLY A 71 -18.42 11.62 -12.61
C GLY A 71 -17.89 10.39 -13.35
N GLY A 72 -18.19 9.21 -12.82
CA GLY A 72 -17.85 7.94 -13.46
C GLY A 72 -17.14 6.95 -12.55
N ALA A 73 -16.92 5.75 -13.11
CA ALA A 73 -16.21 4.68 -12.42
C ALA A 73 -14.70 4.96 -12.42
N ILE A 74 -14.11 4.95 -11.23
CA ILE A 74 -12.69 5.12 -10.97
C ILE A 74 -12.16 3.75 -10.53
N THR A 75 -11.54 3.06 -11.49
CA THR A 75 -10.87 1.78 -11.27
C THR A 75 -9.37 1.99 -11.00
N PRO A 76 -8.68 1.00 -10.41
CA PRO A 76 -7.24 1.08 -10.22
C PRO A 76 -6.51 1.36 -11.54
N LYS A 77 -5.55 2.29 -11.52
CA LYS A 77 -4.73 2.73 -12.65
C LYS A 77 -5.49 3.40 -13.79
N SER A 78 -6.77 3.74 -13.60
CA SER A 78 -7.54 4.41 -14.65
C SER A 78 -7.20 5.89 -14.77
N GLN A 79 -6.92 6.55 -13.63
CA GLN A 79 -6.68 7.98 -13.58
C GLN A 79 -5.46 8.29 -12.72
N VAL A 80 -4.38 8.77 -13.35
CA VAL A 80 -3.17 9.21 -12.66
C VAL A 80 -3.15 10.73 -12.65
N LEU A 81 -3.32 11.33 -11.47
CA LEU A 81 -3.46 12.77 -11.28
C LEU A 81 -2.32 13.27 -10.38
N GLY A 82 -1.53 14.23 -10.87
CA GLY A 82 -0.37 14.72 -10.14
C GLY A 82 0.69 13.65 -9.84
N GLY A 83 0.77 12.61 -10.70
CA GLY A 83 1.69 11.49 -10.55
C GLY A 83 1.23 10.39 -9.58
N VAL A 84 0.03 10.50 -9.01
CA VAL A 84 -0.56 9.50 -8.11
C VAL A 84 -1.87 8.99 -8.67
N ASP A 85 -2.12 7.71 -8.48
CA ASP A 85 -3.36 7.06 -8.86
C ASP A 85 -4.52 7.56 -7.99
N LEU A 86 -5.56 8.10 -8.62
CA LEU A 86 -6.75 8.61 -7.93
C LEU A 86 -7.44 7.51 -7.11
N TYR A 87 -7.47 6.28 -7.60
CA TYR A 87 -8.04 5.14 -6.85
C TYR A 87 -7.30 4.94 -5.53
N VAL A 88 -5.96 4.90 -5.57
CA VAL A 88 -5.13 4.71 -4.37
C VAL A 88 -5.28 5.90 -3.43
N LEU A 89 -5.35 7.11 -3.97
CA LEU A 89 -5.54 8.33 -3.20
C LEU A 89 -6.90 8.36 -2.47
N LEU A 90 -7.97 7.95 -3.16
CA LEU A 90 -9.29 7.79 -2.57
C LEU A 90 -9.31 6.67 -1.53
N ASP A 91 -8.66 5.55 -1.79
CA ASP A 91 -8.64 4.44 -0.84
C ASP A 91 -7.89 4.80 0.46
N ALA A 92 -6.75 5.48 0.34
CA ALA A 92 -5.95 5.85 1.50
C ALA A 92 -6.54 7.00 2.33
N LYS A 93 -7.28 7.93 1.68
CA LYS A 93 -7.92 9.07 2.34
C LYS A 93 -9.37 8.80 2.76
N CYS A 94 -10.18 8.30 1.85
CA CYS A 94 -11.63 8.14 1.98
C CYS A 94 -12.05 6.68 2.24
N GLY A 95 -11.19 5.70 1.93
CA GLY A 95 -11.43 4.28 2.19
C GLY A 95 -11.27 3.85 3.65
N LYS A 96 -10.77 4.75 4.51
CA LYS A 96 -10.85 4.61 5.97
C LYS A 96 -12.28 4.89 6.41
N THR A 97 -13.18 3.93 6.19
CA THR A 97 -14.43 3.89 6.94
C THR A 97 -14.06 3.74 8.42
N PRO A 98 -14.52 4.62 9.33
CA PRO A 98 -14.37 4.39 10.75
C PRO A 98 -15.01 3.04 11.08
N ALA A 99 -14.24 2.18 11.76
CA ALA A 99 -14.74 0.95 12.34
C ALA A 99 -15.88 1.22 13.33
#